data_AF-A0A497GS13-F1
#
_entry.id   AF-A0A497GS13-F1
#
_cell.length_a   1.000
_cell.length_b   1.000
_cell.length_c   1.000
_cell.angle_alpha   90.00
_cell.angle_beta   90.00
_cell.angle_gamma   90.00
#
_symmetry.space_group_name_H-M   'P 1'
#
loop_
_entity.id
_entity.type
_entity.pdbx_description
1 polymer ?
#
loop_
_entity_poly.entity_id
_entity_poly.type
_entity_poly.pdbx_seq_one_letter_code
_entity_poly.pdbx_strand_id
1 'polypeptide(L)'
;MIVHTTKPRVLLRGCRFVVTMDDGRILEKVDILLEDGIIKEIAERIDEKDDVVVNCSDYVVMPGLVNCHTHAAMVLLRGYYDDAELHVWLNKMWEVESRLTPDIVYLASKLAILEMISTGTTAFVDMYFFPQATAKAAMEMGIRAYLGPPFIDIILDRKEVMKELESFIKQYEKHELIRPIVNVHSIYTCDEETLLAAGELSNRYDLLYHIHISETRKEVFECKKKHGVFPVEYLDRLGVLSERTLLVHLGWVTSWEIELIRERKAKVVHCPTSNMKLATAGFFPLKEMLAQGVAVGLGTDGPASNNSLDMFREMKTCVLLQRNNYWRTDVGAYDALLMATAEASKILGIRTGMIRRGHLADLVLLNSKSLRMMPLRKDNLVSNMVYSATGGNVVMTIVNGRIVYDRSRHEELLEEAIRISERLNNFIAKGH
;
A
#
# COMPACT_ATOMS: atom_id res chain seq x y z
N MET A 1 16.49 -0.04 -20.13
CA MET A 1 17.48 0.43 -19.14
C MET A 1 18.36 -0.75 -18.73
N ILE A 2 19.67 -0.53 -18.66
CA ILE A 2 20.66 -1.53 -18.27
C ILE A 2 20.43 -1.87 -16.79
N VAL A 3 20.21 -3.14 -16.48
CA VAL A 3 20.18 -3.64 -15.10
C VAL A 3 21.61 -3.54 -14.59
N HIS A 4 21.94 -2.44 -13.90
CA HIS A 4 23.20 -2.39 -13.15
C HIS A 4 23.22 -3.54 -12.14
N THR A 5 24.19 -4.44 -12.32
CA THR A 5 24.37 -5.67 -11.55
C THR A 5 24.83 -5.42 -10.12
N THR A 6 25.20 -4.19 -9.78
CA THR A 6 25.50 -3.72 -8.41
C THR A 6 24.62 -2.52 -8.06
N LYS A 7 24.09 -2.48 -6.83
CA LYS A 7 23.37 -1.31 -6.31
C LYS A 7 24.42 -0.24 -5.99
N PRO A 8 24.28 1.01 -6.46
CA PRO A 8 25.27 2.05 -6.19
C PRO A 8 25.33 2.32 -4.69
N ARG A 9 26.51 2.69 -4.19
CA ARG A 9 26.62 3.25 -2.85
C ARG A 9 26.08 4.68 -2.84
N VAL A 10 25.17 4.97 -1.92
CA VAL A 10 24.53 6.29 -1.81
C VAL A 10 24.76 6.84 -0.42
N LEU A 11 25.38 8.02 -0.34
CA LEU A 11 25.51 8.78 0.90
C LEU A 11 24.51 9.93 0.92
N LEU A 12 23.57 9.87 1.85
CA LEU A 12 22.71 11.00 2.19
C LEU A 12 23.45 11.84 3.23
N ARG A 13 23.99 12.99 2.80
CA ARG A 13 24.87 13.81 3.62
C ARG A 13 24.12 14.94 4.34
N GLY A 14 24.29 15.04 5.65
CA GLY A 14 23.84 16.15 6.47
C GLY A 14 22.32 16.28 6.54
N CYS A 15 21.57 15.16 6.58
CA CYS A 15 20.13 15.14 6.66
C CYS A 15 19.63 16.06 7.78
N ARG A 16 18.81 17.07 7.44
CA ARG A 16 18.32 18.06 8.41
C ARG A 16 17.61 17.38 9.58
N PHE A 17 16.67 16.50 9.25
CA PHE A 17 15.98 15.63 10.19
C PHE A 17 15.89 14.21 9.63
N VAL A 18 15.95 13.21 10.50
CA VAL A 18 15.71 11.81 10.16
C VAL A 18 14.70 11.23 11.14
N VAL A 19 13.52 10.85 10.65
CA VAL A 19 12.46 10.20 11.44
C VAL A 19 12.70 8.69 11.42
N THR A 20 13.04 8.09 12.55
CA THR A 20 13.54 6.69 12.57
C THR A 20 12.46 5.63 12.63
N MET A 21 11.31 5.94 13.26
CA MET A 21 10.14 5.07 13.46
C MET A 21 10.38 3.79 14.28
N ASP A 22 11.49 3.68 15.02
CA ASP A 22 11.75 2.56 15.94
C ASP A 22 11.28 2.83 17.38
N ASP A 23 11.54 4.02 17.90
CA ASP A 23 11.14 4.48 19.24
C ASP A 23 10.63 5.95 19.24
N GLY A 24 10.31 6.47 18.05
CA GLY A 24 9.88 7.85 17.86
C GLY A 24 11.03 8.86 17.83
N ARG A 25 12.29 8.42 17.80
CA ARG A 25 13.45 9.31 17.68
C ARG A 25 13.44 10.09 16.37
N ILE A 26 13.91 11.34 16.49
CA ILE A 26 14.24 12.21 15.37
C ILE A 26 15.69 12.61 15.51
N LEU A 27 16.53 12.21 14.55
CA LEU A 27 17.94 12.61 14.49
C LEU A 27 18.08 13.92 13.72
N GLU A 28 19.17 14.65 13.96
CA GLU A 28 19.45 15.95 13.37
C GLU A 28 20.85 15.98 12.80
N LYS A 29 21.02 16.50 11.59
CA LYS A 29 22.32 16.73 10.93
C LYS A 29 23.19 15.47 10.91
N VAL A 30 22.60 14.34 10.53
CA VAL A 30 23.30 13.06 10.39
C VAL A 30 23.47 12.67 8.93
N ASP A 31 24.50 11.87 8.67
CA ASP A 31 24.72 11.18 7.43
C ASP A 31 24.08 9.78 7.47
N ILE A 32 23.59 9.29 6.32
CA ILE A 32 23.10 7.92 6.14
C ILE A 32 23.80 7.31 4.93
N LEU A 33 24.53 6.21 5.15
CA LEU A 33 25.15 5.42 4.09
C LEU A 33 24.27 4.25 3.71
N LEU A 34 23.98 4.14 2.42
CA LEU A 34 23.27 3.03 1.79
C LEU A 34 24.26 2.20 0.97
N GLU A 35 24.33 0.90 1.24
CA GLU A 35 25.22 -0.05 0.56
C GLU A 35 24.47 -1.38 0.40
N ASP A 36 24.58 -2.02 -0.76
CA ASP A 36 23.92 -3.31 -1.07
C ASP A 36 22.40 -3.36 -0.82
N GLY A 37 21.73 -2.20 -0.89
CA GLY A 37 20.29 -2.06 -0.68
C GLY A 37 19.86 -2.02 0.79
N ILE A 38 20.81 -1.92 1.72
CA ILE A 38 20.55 -1.73 3.15
C ILE A 38 21.08 -0.39 3.66
N ILE A 39 20.53 0.05 4.79
CA ILE A 39 21.08 1.14 5.59
C ILE A 39 22.31 0.58 6.30
N LYS A 40 23.50 0.90 5.78
CA LYS A 40 24.77 0.39 6.32
C LYS A 40 25.14 1.10 7.61
N GLU A 41 25.09 2.42 7.58
CA GLU A 41 25.57 3.28 8.66
C GLU A 41 24.74 4.55 8.78
N ILE A 42 24.58 5.01 10.03
CA ILE A 42 24.03 6.31 10.41
C ILE A 42 25.01 6.90 11.43
N ALA A 43 25.51 8.11 11.19
CA ALA A 43 26.49 8.80 12.04
C ALA A 43 26.40 10.32 11.84
N GLU A 44 26.99 11.13 12.72
CA GLU A 44 27.05 12.59 12.55
C GLU A 44 27.86 13.00 11.30
N ARG A 45 28.86 12.19 10.94
CA ARG A 45 29.69 12.38 9.76
C ARG A 45 30.23 11.04 9.29
N ILE A 46 30.13 10.78 7.99
CA ILE A 46 30.72 9.60 7.33
C ILE A 46 31.78 10.09 6.34
N ASP A 47 33.05 9.80 6.62
CA ASP A 47 34.19 10.17 5.78
C ASP A 47 34.50 9.04 4.77
N GLU A 48 33.60 8.83 3.81
CA GLU A 48 33.79 7.88 2.72
C GLU A 48 33.60 8.54 1.33
N LYS A 49 34.21 7.92 0.30
CA LYS A 49 34.00 8.29 -1.10
C LYS A 49 32.92 7.37 -1.67
N ASP A 50 31.71 7.88 -1.82
CA ASP A 50 30.56 7.14 -2.34
C ASP A 50 30.29 7.45 -3.80
N ASP A 51 29.70 6.48 -4.51
CA ASP A 51 29.37 6.62 -5.94
C ASP A 51 28.39 7.77 -6.18
N VAL A 52 27.44 7.95 -5.24
CA VAL A 52 26.43 8.99 -5.27
C VAL A 52 26.36 9.68 -3.91
N VAL A 53 26.54 11.00 -3.91
CA VAL A 53 26.39 11.83 -2.70
C VAL A 53 25.22 12.79 -2.89
N VAL A 54 24.22 12.69 -2.02
CA VAL A 54 23.03 13.56 -2.01
C VAL A 54 23.13 14.54 -0.84
N ASN A 55 23.17 15.83 -1.12
CA ASN A 55 23.12 16.85 -0.07
C ASN A 55 21.70 16.93 0.53
N CYS A 56 21.56 16.54 1.79
CA CYS A 56 20.31 16.45 2.51
C CYS A 56 20.14 17.54 3.59
N SER A 57 20.95 18.61 3.57
CA SER A 57 20.88 19.72 4.53
C SER A 57 19.53 20.43 4.57
N ASP A 58 18.75 20.30 3.50
CA ASP A 58 17.41 20.86 3.35
C ASP A 58 16.31 19.80 3.36
N TYR A 59 16.63 18.53 3.66
CA TYR A 59 15.68 17.43 3.55
C TYR A 59 15.39 16.75 4.89
N VAL A 60 14.13 16.34 5.04
CA VAL A 60 13.70 15.39 6.07
C VAL A 60 13.73 14.01 5.44
N VAL A 61 14.42 13.05 6.07
CA VAL A 61 14.40 11.64 5.66
C VAL A 61 13.43 10.88 6.55
N MET A 62 12.58 10.07 5.94
CA MET A 62 11.67 9.14 6.63
C MET A 62 11.70 7.76 5.95
N PRO A 63 11.23 6.69 6.60
CA PRO A 63 11.04 5.43 5.92
C PRO A 63 10.07 5.58 4.75
N GLY A 64 10.23 4.75 3.74
CA GLY A 64 9.30 4.67 2.63
C GLY A 64 7.87 4.34 3.08
N LEU A 65 6.89 4.96 2.42
CA LEU A 65 5.48 4.68 2.69
C LEU A 65 5.10 3.33 2.08
N VAL A 66 4.28 2.57 2.81
CA VAL A 66 3.77 1.27 2.38
C VAL A 66 2.26 1.37 2.21
N ASN A 67 1.79 1.15 0.99
CA ASN A 67 0.37 1.09 0.68
C ASN A 67 -0.12 -0.36 0.81
N CYS A 68 -0.74 -0.71 1.94
CA CYS A 68 -1.13 -2.09 2.24
C CYS A 68 -2.31 -2.61 1.42
N HIS A 69 -2.97 -1.79 0.61
CA HIS A 69 -4.08 -2.22 -0.25
C HIS A 69 -4.36 -1.21 -1.37
N THR A 70 -4.30 -1.67 -2.62
CA THR A 70 -4.67 -0.90 -3.82
C THR A 70 -5.20 -1.82 -4.94
N HIS A 71 -5.84 -1.18 -5.92
CA HIS A 71 -6.12 -1.70 -7.25
C HIS A 71 -5.43 -0.80 -8.29
N ALA A 72 -4.11 -0.95 -8.46
CA ALA A 72 -3.24 0.04 -9.11
C ALA A 72 -3.68 0.37 -10.54
N ALA A 73 -3.98 -0.64 -11.35
CA ALA A 73 -4.39 -0.42 -12.73
C ALA A 73 -5.80 0.20 -12.88
N MET A 74 -6.60 0.32 -11.81
CA MET A 74 -7.81 1.16 -11.86
C MET A 74 -7.50 2.65 -12.03
N VAL A 75 -6.22 3.07 -12.12
CA VAL A 75 -5.87 4.45 -12.48
C VAL A 75 -6.41 4.86 -13.84
N LEU A 76 -6.62 3.89 -14.75
CA LEU A 76 -7.32 4.11 -16.02
C LEU A 76 -8.80 4.47 -15.84
N LEU A 77 -9.39 4.12 -14.69
CA LEU A 77 -10.78 4.36 -14.29
C LEU A 77 -10.91 5.55 -13.33
N ARG A 78 -9.83 6.33 -13.12
CA ARG A 78 -9.85 7.49 -12.22
C ARG A 78 -10.93 8.48 -12.66
N GLY A 79 -11.93 8.69 -11.80
CA GLY A 79 -13.07 9.59 -12.08
C GLY A 79 -13.98 9.10 -13.21
N TYR A 80 -13.95 7.82 -13.56
CA TYR A 80 -14.76 7.26 -14.65
C TYR A 80 -16.25 7.24 -14.31
N TYR A 81 -16.59 6.83 -13.09
CA TYR A 81 -17.97 6.80 -12.59
C TYR A 81 -17.96 7.13 -11.10
N ASP A 82 -18.14 8.40 -10.76
CA ASP A 82 -18.25 8.88 -9.39
C ASP A 82 -19.71 8.97 -8.94
N ASP A 83 -19.95 9.30 -7.67
CA ASP A 83 -21.27 9.54 -7.07
C ASP A 83 -22.24 8.35 -7.12
N ALA A 84 -21.72 7.14 -6.87
CA ALA A 84 -22.49 5.90 -6.83
C ALA A 84 -22.11 5.02 -5.63
N GLU A 85 -23.08 4.27 -5.10
CA GLU A 85 -22.86 3.27 -4.05
C GLU A 85 -22.09 2.05 -4.59
N LEU A 86 -21.38 1.33 -3.71
CA LEU A 86 -20.45 0.24 -4.03
C LEU A 86 -20.94 -0.71 -5.13
N HIS A 87 -22.16 -1.27 -5.03
CA HIS A 87 -22.63 -2.25 -6.00
C HIS A 87 -22.94 -1.64 -7.38
N VAL A 88 -23.45 -0.41 -7.44
CA VAL A 88 -23.70 0.28 -8.71
C VAL A 88 -22.36 0.65 -9.36
N TRP A 89 -21.43 1.15 -8.54
CA TRP A 89 -20.07 1.48 -8.94
C TRP A 89 -19.31 0.26 -9.48
N LEU A 90 -19.32 -0.88 -8.77
CA LEU A 90 -18.66 -2.12 -9.18
C LEU A 90 -19.13 -2.60 -10.55
N ASN A 91 -20.45 -2.58 -10.79
CA ASN A 91 -20.99 -2.97 -12.10
C ASN A 91 -20.43 -2.11 -13.24
N LYS A 92 -20.25 -0.79 -13.01
CA LYS A 92 -19.63 0.11 -13.99
C LYS A 92 -18.14 -0.12 -14.19
N MET A 93 -17.42 -0.51 -13.15
CA MET A 93 -16.01 -0.89 -13.29
C MET A 93 -15.88 -2.20 -14.08
N TRP A 94 -16.65 -3.23 -13.73
CA TRP A 94 -16.63 -4.55 -14.39
C TRP A 94 -16.94 -4.49 -15.89
N GLU A 95 -17.81 -3.57 -16.33
CA GLU A 95 -18.05 -3.30 -17.76
C GLU A 95 -16.76 -2.97 -18.51
N VAL A 96 -15.91 -2.12 -17.95
CA VAL A 96 -14.61 -1.76 -18.56
C VAL A 96 -13.57 -2.86 -18.33
N GLU A 97 -13.54 -3.44 -17.14
CA GLU A 97 -12.53 -4.43 -16.75
C GLU A 97 -12.60 -5.71 -17.57
N SER A 98 -13.79 -6.09 -18.04
CA SER A 98 -14.01 -7.22 -18.95
C SER A 98 -13.23 -7.13 -20.28
N ARG A 99 -12.79 -5.92 -20.65
CA ARG A 99 -12.04 -5.63 -21.88
C ARG A 99 -10.55 -5.44 -21.65
N LEU A 100 -10.07 -5.58 -20.42
CA LEU A 100 -8.66 -5.38 -20.09
C LEU A 100 -7.79 -6.41 -20.81
N THR A 101 -6.61 -5.94 -21.19
CA THR A 101 -5.54 -6.78 -21.72
C THR A 101 -4.28 -6.59 -20.87
N PRO A 102 -3.33 -7.54 -20.89
CA PRO A 102 -2.06 -7.39 -20.19
C PRO A 102 -1.34 -6.08 -20.54
N ASP A 103 -1.41 -5.62 -21.80
CA ASP A 103 -0.78 -4.37 -22.22
C ASP A 103 -1.43 -3.13 -21.57
N ILE A 104 -2.75 -3.12 -21.45
CA ILE A 104 -3.47 -2.02 -20.79
C ILE A 104 -3.18 -2.02 -19.29
N VAL A 105 -3.21 -3.19 -18.64
CA VAL A 105 -2.86 -3.30 -17.21
C VAL A 105 -1.41 -2.89 -16.97
N TYR A 106 -0.47 -3.26 -17.85
CA TYR A 106 0.92 -2.84 -17.74
C TYR A 106 1.06 -1.32 -17.78
N LEU A 107 0.42 -0.66 -18.75
CA LEU A 107 0.45 0.80 -18.89
C LEU A 107 -0.21 1.50 -17.70
N ALA A 108 -1.39 1.05 -17.29
CA ALA A 108 -2.10 1.61 -16.15
C ALA A 108 -1.32 1.43 -14.85
N SER A 109 -0.78 0.24 -14.60
CA SER A 109 0.08 -0.02 -13.44
C SER A 109 1.31 0.87 -13.45
N LYS A 110 1.95 1.08 -14.61
CA LYS A 110 3.10 1.98 -14.73
C LYS A 110 2.74 3.43 -14.38
N LEU A 111 1.57 3.92 -14.82
CA LEU A 111 1.07 5.24 -14.45
C LEU A 111 0.77 5.36 -12.95
N ALA A 112 0.16 4.33 -12.36
CA ALA A 112 -0.10 4.27 -10.92
C ALA A 112 1.21 4.26 -10.11
N ILE A 113 2.21 3.49 -10.56
CA ILE A 113 3.52 3.43 -9.91
C ILE A 113 4.25 4.76 -9.99
N LEU A 114 4.16 5.49 -11.11
CA LEU A 114 4.71 6.84 -11.25
C LEU A 114 4.11 7.80 -10.19
N GLU A 115 2.79 7.74 -9.95
CA GLU A 115 2.16 8.50 -8.86
C GLU A 115 2.68 8.04 -7.49
N MET A 116 2.72 6.72 -7.23
CA MET A 116 3.17 6.16 -5.96
C MET A 116 4.61 6.57 -5.62
N ILE A 117 5.58 6.38 -6.52
CA ILE A 117 6.99 6.73 -6.24
C ILE A 117 7.19 8.24 -6.14
N SER A 118 6.46 9.04 -6.90
CA SER A 118 6.55 10.51 -6.82
C SER A 118 5.90 11.09 -5.56
N THR A 119 5.06 10.30 -4.89
CA THR A 119 4.41 10.63 -3.61
C THR A 119 4.99 9.87 -2.41
N GLY A 120 6.07 9.10 -2.60
CA GLY A 120 6.86 8.51 -1.52
C GLY A 120 6.49 7.06 -1.14
N THR A 121 5.66 6.39 -1.94
CA THR A 121 5.37 4.96 -1.73
C THR A 121 6.52 4.10 -2.27
N THR A 122 7.00 3.17 -1.44
CA THR A 122 8.11 2.25 -1.75
C THR A 122 7.71 0.79 -1.84
N ALA A 123 6.54 0.44 -1.28
CA ALA A 123 5.93 -0.87 -1.39
C ALA A 123 4.41 -0.77 -1.48
N PHE A 124 3.78 -1.64 -2.25
CA PHE A 124 2.32 -1.73 -2.32
C PHE A 124 1.82 -3.18 -2.42
N VAL A 125 0.57 -3.40 -2.00
CA VAL A 125 -0.17 -4.65 -2.20
C VAL A 125 -1.26 -4.41 -3.23
N ASP A 126 -1.22 -5.15 -4.33
CA ASP A 126 -2.18 -5.02 -5.43
C ASP A 126 -3.10 -6.22 -5.49
N MET A 127 -4.41 -5.97 -5.61
CA MET A 127 -5.40 -6.98 -5.92
C MET A 127 -6.02 -6.68 -7.28
N TYR A 128 -5.41 -7.14 -8.38
CA TYR A 128 -5.93 -6.82 -9.71
C TYR A 128 -5.60 -7.87 -10.77
N PHE A 129 -6.30 -7.81 -11.90
CA PHE A 129 -6.12 -8.72 -13.03
C PHE A 129 -4.71 -8.60 -13.65
N PHE A 130 -4.25 -9.67 -14.30
CA PHE A 130 -2.98 -9.73 -15.04
C PHE A 130 -1.74 -9.33 -14.19
N PRO A 131 -1.49 -9.99 -13.04
CA PRO A 131 -0.43 -9.61 -12.09
C PRO A 131 0.98 -9.60 -12.71
N GLN A 132 1.25 -10.37 -13.77
CA GLN A 132 2.53 -10.36 -14.50
C GLN A 132 2.78 -9.02 -15.19
N ALA A 133 1.71 -8.36 -15.67
CA ALA A 133 1.79 -7.04 -16.29
C ALA A 133 2.16 -5.99 -15.23
N THR A 134 1.52 -6.03 -14.06
CA THR A 134 1.88 -5.18 -12.91
C THR A 134 3.30 -5.47 -12.44
N ALA A 135 3.71 -6.75 -12.35
CA ALA A 135 5.06 -7.14 -11.95
C ALA A 135 6.12 -6.58 -12.89
N LYS A 136 5.86 -6.63 -14.21
CA LYS A 136 6.75 -6.02 -15.22
C LYS A 136 6.90 -4.51 -14.98
N ALA A 137 5.81 -3.79 -14.77
CA ALA A 137 5.86 -2.36 -14.47
C ALA A 137 6.61 -2.07 -13.16
N ALA A 138 6.33 -2.82 -12.09
CA ALA A 138 6.97 -2.66 -10.79
C ALA A 138 8.49 -2.91 -10.84
N MET A 139 8.93 -3.94 -11.57
CA MET A 139 10.35 -4.22 -11.77
C MET A 139 11.06 -3.12 -12.57
N GLU A 140 10.42 -2.60 -13.63
CA GLU A 140 10.99 -1.52 -14.45
C GLU A 140 11.14 -0.22 -13.67
N MET A 141 10.14 0.10 -12.83
CA MET A 141 10.12 1.29 -11.99
C MET A 141 10.87 1.12 -10.66
N GLY A 142 11.28 -0.09 -10.31
CA GLY A 142 12.07 -0.40 -9.12
C GLY A 142 11.33 -0.38 -7.79
N ILE A 143 9.99 -0.50 -7.77
CA ILE A 143 9.16 -0.48 -6.56
C ILE A 143 8.87 -1.92 -6.05
N ARG A 144 8.67 -2.11 -4.73
CA ARG A 144 8.25 -3.40 -4.18
C ARG A 144 6.75 -3.62 -4.37
N ALA A 145 6.35 -4.84 -4.70
CA ALA A 145 4.94 -5.16 -4.93
C ALA A 145 4.58 -6.57 -4.43
N TYR A 146 3.42 -6.67 -3.77
CA TYR A 146 2.76 -7.93 -3.44
C TYR A 146 1.65 -8.17 -4.45
N LEU A 147 1.79 -9.20 -5.27
CA LEU A 147 0.99 -9.39 -6.49
C LEU A 147 0.50 -10.84 -6.61
N GLY A 148 -0.71 -11.00 -7.11
CA GLY A 148 -1.32 -12.31 -7.38
C GLY A 148 -2.65 -12.14 -8.11
N PRO A 149 -3.09 -13.13 -8.89
CA PRO A 149 -4.37 -13.05 -9.58
C PRO A 149 -5.52 -13.08 -8.56
N PRO A 150 -6.61 -12.33 -8.79
CA PRO A 150 -7.73 -12.31 -7.86
C PRO A 150 -8.63 -13.53 -8.04
N PHE A 151 -9.04 -14.15 -6.94
CA PHE A 151 -10.14 -15.12 -6.91
C PHE A 151 -11.47 -14.35 -6.91
N ILE A 152 -12.29 -14.58 -7.95
CA ILE A 152 -13.62 -13.99 -8.14
C ILE A 152 -14.50 -14.99 -8.91
N ASP A 153 -15.27 -15.84 -8.22
CA ASP A 153 -15.96 -16.98 -8.85
C ASP A 153 -17.06 -16.57 -9.84
N ILE A 154 -17.57 -15.35 -9.70
CA ILE A 154 -18.59 -14.79 -10.61
C ILE A 154 -18.01 -14.37 -11.97
N ILE A 155 -16.68 -14.29 -12.12
CA ILE A 155 -16.00 -13.84 -13.35
C ILE A 155 -14.95 -14.85 -13.83
N LEU A 156 -14.27 -15.54 -12.91
CA LEU A 156 -13.11 -16.37 -13.19
C LEU A 156 -13.31 -17.80 -12.71
N ASP A 157 -12.75 -18.76 -13.44
CA ASP A 157 -12.68 -20.14 -13.01
C ASP A 157 -11.58 -20.31 -11.95
N ARG A 158 -11.96 -20.81 -10.76
CA ARG A 158 -11.03 -21.06 -9.65
C ARG A 158 -9.79 -21.84 -10.06
N LYS A 159 -9.93 -22.90 -10.86
CA LYS A 159 -8.78 -23.78 -11.20
C LYS A 159 -7.75 -23.05 -12.06
N GLU A 160 -8.22 -22.22 -12.99
CA GLU A 160 -7.32 -21.38 -13.79
C GLU A 160 -6.62 -20.32 -12.92
N VAL A 161 -7.33 -19.68 -11.98
CA VAL A 161 -6.71 -18.72 -11.04
C VAL A 161 -5.65 -19.41 -10.15
N MET A 162 -5.93 -20.60 -9.63
CA MET A 162 -4.96 -21.38 -8.85
C MET A 162 -3.70 -21.69 -9.67
N LYS A 163 -3.88 -22.17 -10.92
CA LYS A 163 -2.79 -22.48 -11.83
C LYS A 163 -1.96 -21.24 -12.19
N GLU A 164 -2.63 -20.11 -12.43
CA GLU A 164 -1.96 -18.83 -12.67
C GLU A 164 -1.14 -18.40 -11.46
N LEU A 165 -1.71 -18.47 -10.25
CA LEU A 165 -1.02 -18.13 -9.01
C LEU A 165 0.19 -19.04 -8.77
N GLU A 166 0.06 -20.36 -8.95
CA GLU A 166 1.19 -21.30 -8.82
C GLU A 166 2.30 -20.99 -9.84
N SER A 167 1.94 -20.63 -11.08
CA SER A 167 2.90 -20.18 -12.09
C SER A 167 3.59 -18.87 -11.68
N PHE A 168 2.83 -17.91 -11.14
CA PHE A 168 3.35 -16.64 -10.63
C PHE A 168 4.31 -16.84 -9.45
N ILE A 169 3.96 -17.72 -8.51
CA ILE A 169 4.81 -18.10 -7.38
C ILE A 169 6.14 -18.65 -7.88
N LYS A 170 6.11 -19.61 -8.80
CA LYS A 170 7.31 -20.21 -9.38
C LYS A 170 8.21 -19.17 -10.05
N GLN A 171 7.62 -18.16 -10.68
CA GLN A 171 8.36 -17.10 -11.36
C GLN A 171 9.02 -16.11 -10.39
N TYR A 172 8.39 -15.82 -9.24
CA TYR A 172 8.79 -14.70 -8.37
C TYR A 172 9.16 -15.07 -6.92
N GLU A 173 9.16 -16.34 -6.53
CA GLU A 173 9.46 -16.79 -5.15
C GLU A 173 10.75 -16.21 -4.55
N LYS A 174 11.75 -15.92 -5.39
CA LYS A 174 13.08 -15.42 -4.99
C LYS A 174 13.36 -14.01 -5.49
N HIS A 175 12.36 -13.31 -6.01
CA HIS A 175 12.56 -11.96 -6.54
C HIS A 175 12.73 -10.93 -5.41
N GLU A 176 13.67 -9.99 -5.55
CA GLU A 176 13.96 -9.01 -4.48
C GLU A 176 12.82 -8.01 -4.24
N LEU A 177 12.06 -7.68 -5.29
CA LEU A 177 11.02 -6.66 -5.27
C LEU A 177 9.59 -7.21 -5.37
N ILE A 178 9.40 -8.40 -5.95
CA ILE A 178 8.07 -8.93 -6.25
C ILE A 178 7.82 -10.09 -5.30
N ARG A 179 6.68 -10.05 -4.61
CA ARG A 179 6.25 -11.07 -3.67
C ARG A 179 4.89 -11.62 -4.10
N PRO A 180 4.75 -12.93 -4.31
CA PRO A 180 3.44 -13.53 -4.53
C PRO A 180 2.50 -13.33 -3.33
N ILE A 181 1.19 -13.17 -3.58
CA ILE A 181 0.14 -13.11 -2.56
C ILE A 181 -1.11 -13.84 -3.03
N VAL A 182 -1.89 -14.39 -2.11
CA VAL A 182 -3.23 -14.93 -2.40
C VAL A 182 -4.25 -13.80 -2.28
N ASN A 183 -4.82 -13.41 -3.41
CA ASN A 183 -5.79 -12.33 -3.48
C ASN A 183 -7.21 -12.89 -3.62
N VAL A 184 -8.02 -12.83 -2.58
CA VAL A 184 -9.43 -13.24 -2.61
C VAL A 184 -10.29 -12.00 -2.57
N HIS A 185 -11.19 -11.82 -3.53
CA HIS A 185 -11.96 -10.57 -3.57
C HIS A 185 -12.83 -10.39 -2.32
N SER A 186 -13.80 -11.26 -2.07
CA SER A 186 -14.64 -11.17 -0.86
C SER A 186 -15.41 -12.46 -0.61
N ILE A 187 -16.04 -12.56 0.56
CA ILE A 187 -16.91 -13.69 0.92
C ILE A 187 -18.23 -13.76 0.12
N TYR A 188 -18.59 -12.70 -0.62
CA TYR A 188 -19.81 -12.65 -1.42
C TYR A 188 -19.56 -12.87 -2.92
N THR A 189 -18.30 -12.86 -3.37
CA THR A 189 -17.91 -13.22 -4.74
C THR A 189 -17.19 -14.56 -4.83
N CYS A 190 -16.81 -15.15 -3.70
CA CYS A 190 -16.13 -16.43 -3.61
C CYS A 190 -16.94 -17.41 -2.77
N ASP A 191 -17.16 -18.62 -3.28
CA ASP A 191 -17.80 -19.69 -2.55
C ASP A 191 -16.88 -20.31 -1.49
N GLU A 192 -17.45 -21.18 -0.65
CA GLU A 192 -16.70 -21.82 0.44
C GLU A 192 -15.51 -22.65 -0.05
N GLU A 193 -15.65 -23.36 -1.17
CA GLU A 193 -14.57 -24.15 -1.75
C GLU A 193 -13.42 -23.26 -2.22
N THR A 194 -13.72 -22.10 -2.80
CA THR A 194 -12.73 -21.11 -3.21
C THR A 194 -12.01 -20.50 -2.02
N LEU A 195 -12.74 -20.13 -0.94
CA LEU A 195 -12.13 -19.62 0.28
C LEU A 195 -11.16 -20.63 0.90
N LEU A 196 -11.56 -21.90 0.98
CA LEU A 196 -10.73 -22.99 1.51
C LEU A 196 -9.52 -23.26 0.61
N ALA A 197 -9.70 -23.37 -0.71
CA ALA A 197 -8.62 -23.63 -1.65
C ALA A 197 -7.57 -22.50 -1.66
N ALA A 198 -8.01 -21.25 -1.59
CA ALA A 198 -7.13 -20.09 -1.44
C ALA A 198 -6.37 -20.14 -0.10
N GLY A 199 -7.04 -20.55 0.99
CA GLY A 199 -6.42 -20.77 2.30
C GLY A 199 -5.35 -21.87 2.28
N GLU A 200 -5.62 -22.98 1.59
CA GLU A 200 -4.65 -24.06 1.40
C GLU A 200 -3.41 -23.59 0.62
N LEU A 201 -3.59 -22.77 -0.43
CA LEU A 201 -2.47 -22.19 -1.18
C LEU A 201 -1.64 -21.24 -0.30
N SER A 202 -2.30 -20.38 0.48
CA SER A 202 -1.63 -19.49 1.44
C SER A 202 -0.78 -20.29 2.43
N ASN A 203 -1.31 -21.38 2.98
CA ASN A 203 -0.59 -22.25 3.91
C ASN A 203 0.56 -23.02 3.23
N ARG A 204 0.32 -23.59 2.04
CA ARG A 204 1.30 -24.41 1.32
C ARG A 204 2.53 -23.59 0.90
N TYR A 205 2.32 -22.36 0.45
CA TYR A 205 3.36 -21.49 -0.11
C TYR A 205 3.83 -20.39 0.85
N ASP A 206 3.32 -20.38 2.10
CA ASP A 206 3.63 -19.37 3.12
C ASP A 206 3.36 -17.93 2.63
N LEU A 207 2.19 -17.72 2.01
CA LEU A 207 1.79 -16.43 1.43
C LEU A 207 0.74 -15.74 2.28
N LEU A 208 0.68 -14.41 2.21
CA LEU A 208 -0.44 -13.67 2.78
C LEU A 208 -1.76 -14.05 2.07
N TYR A 209 -2.85 -14.11 2.84
CA TYR A 209 -4.22 -14.28 2.36
C TYR A 209 -4.92 -12.93 2.48
N HIS A 210 -5.11 -12.24 1.36
CA HIS A 210 -5.60 -10.86 1.29
C HIS A 210 -7.06 -10.84 0.83
N ILE A 211 -7.95 -10.22 1.61
CA ILE A 211 -9.41 -10.26 1.36
C ILE A 211 -10.15 -9.00 1.84
N HIS A 212 -11.11 -8.52 1.04
CA HIS A 212 -12.08 -7.51 1.49
C HIS A 212 -13.11 -8.17 2.40
N ILE A 213 -13.36 -7.56 3.57
CA ILE A 213 -14.31 -8.13 4.52
C ILE A 213 -14.97 -7.08 5.40
N SER A 214 -16.25 -7.34 5.73
CA SER A 214 -17.07 -6.46 6.56
C SER A 214 -17.06 -5.02 6.06
N GLU A 215 -17.07 -4.85 4.73
CA GLU A 215 -17.00 -3.56 4.08
C GLU A 215 -18.35 -2.86 4.14
N THR A 216 -19.44 -3.61 3.94
CA THR A 216 -20.80 -3.06 3.92
C THR A 216 -21.75 -3.78 4.88
N ARG A 217 -22.79 -3.05 5.34
CA ARG A 217 -23.87 -3.63 6.13
C ARG A 217 -24.58 -4.79 5.40
N LYS A 218 -24.73 -4.69 4.08
CA LYS A 218 -25.37 -5.72 3.26
C LYS A 218 -24.57 -7.02 3.27
N GLU A 219 -23.25 -6.94 3.10
CA GLU A 219 -22.35 -8.10 3.24
C GLU A 219 -22.56 -8.79 4.60
N VAL A 220 -22.51 -8.03 5.69
CA VAL A 220 -22.68 -8.57 7.05
C VAL A 220 -24.04 -9.27 7.20
N PHE A 221 -25.11 -8.64 6.72
CA PHE A 221 -26.45 -9.21 6.78
C PHE A 221 -26.57 -10.53 5.98
N GLU A 222 -26.09 -10.55 4.74
CA GLU A 222 -26.16 -11.74 3.90
C GLU A 222 -25.27 -12.88 4.43
N CYS A 223 -24.08 -12.56 4.95
CA CYS A 223 -23.22 -13.54 5.62
C CYS A 223 -23.94 -14.15 6.84
N LYS A 224 -24.50 -13.31 7.72
CA LYS A 224 -25.23 -13.77 8.91
C LYS A 224 -26.43 -14.63 8.55
N LYS A 225 -27.19 -14.23 7.53
CA LYS A 225 -28.35 -14.96 7.02
C LYS A 225 -27.99 -16.32 6.44
N LYS A 226 -26.90 -16.41 5.66
CA LYS A 226 -26.49 -17.63 4.96
C LYS A 226 -25.70 -18.60 5.86
N HIS A 227 -24.82 -18.10 6.71
CA HIS A 227 -23.85 -18.91 7.47
C HIS A 227 -24.09 -18.90 9.00
N GLY A 228 -24.99 -18.06 9.50
CA GLY A 228 -25.32 -17.95 10.92
C GLY A 228 -24.28 -17.22 11.77
N VAL A 229 -23.20 -16.71 11.18
CA VAL A 229 -22.10 -15.97 11.82
C VAL A 229 -21.76 -14.70 11.06
N PHE A 230 -21.00 -13.80 11.69
CA PHE A 230 -20.51 -12.58 11.06
C PHE A 230 -19.29 -12.87 10.15
N PRO A 231 -18.93 -11.97 9.22
CA PRO A 231 -17.93 -12.27 8.20
C PRO A 231 -16.56 -12.74 8.73
N VAL A 232 -16.02 -12.11 9.77
CA VAL A 232 -14.71 -12.51 10.30
C VAL A 232 -14.81 -13.85 11.03
N GLU A 233 -15.89 -14.06 11.79
CA GLU A 233 -16.20 -15.37 12.39
C GLU A 233 -16.36 -16.47 11.33
N TYR A 234 -16.88 -16.13 10.15
CA TYR A 234 -17.00 -17.08 9.05
C TYR A 234 -15.63 -17.52 8.54
N LEU A 235 -14.68 -16.59 8.34
CA LEU A 235 -13.31 -16.96 7.99
C LEU A 235 -12.63 -17.78 9.09
N ASP A 236 -12.89 -17.47 10.37
CA ASP A 236 -12.37 -18.27 11.50
C ASP A 236 -12.91 -19.69 11.49
N ARG A 237 -14.22 -19.86 11.27
CA ARG A 237 -14.88 -21.17 11.19
C ARG A 237 -14.31 -22.03 10.05
N LEU A 238 -13.99 -21.41 8.91
CA LEU A 238 -13.34 -22.10 7.78
C LEU A 238 -11.87 -22.42 8.04
N GLY A 239 -11.27 -21.89 9.10
CA GLY A 239 -9.85 -22.07 9.41
C GLY A 239 -8.92 -21.25 8.53
N VAL A 240 -9.43 -20.24 7.82
CA VAL A 240 -8.63 -19.36 6.94
C VAL A 240 -8.24 -18.04 7.62
N LEU A 241 -8.79 -17.73 8.80
CA LEU A 241 -8.34 -16.63 9.65
C LEU A 241 -7.08 -17.06 10.43
N SER A 242 -5.95 -16.45 10.12
CA SER A 242 -4.64 -16.79 10.68
C SER A 242 -3.71 -15.58 10.69
N GLU A 243 -2.47 -15.79 11.15
CA GLU A 243 -1.43 -14.76 11.08
C GLU A 243 -1.09 -14.36 9.65
N ARG A 244 -1.47 -15.14 8.63
CA ARG A 244 -1.25 -14.80 7.21
C ARG A 244 -2.38 -13.97 6.62
N THR A 245 -3.50 -13.85 7.32
CA THR A 245 -4.69 -13.18 6.81
C THR A 245 -4.55 -11.67 6.94
N LEU A 246 -4.77 -10.97 5.83
CA LEU A 246 -4.79 -9.52 5.69
C LEU A 246 -6.20 -9.09 5.30
N LEU A 247 -6.94 -8.56 6.27
CA LEU A 247 -8.34 -8.18 6.14
C LEU A 247 -8.45 -6.70 5.76
N VAL A 248 -9.24 -6.35 4.75
CA VAL A 248 -9.37 -4.97 4.25
C VAL A 248 -10.75 -4.40 4.58
N HIS A 249 -10.79 -3.09 4.86
CA HIS A 249 -11.96 -2.26 5.18
C HIS A 249 -12.46 -2.38 6.62
N LEU A 250 -13.07 -3.51 7.01
CA LEU A 250 -13.65 -3.76 8.34
C LEU A 250 -14.48 -2.59 8.92
N GLY A 251 -15.30 -1.95 8.09
CA GLY A 251 -16.22 -0.89 8.55
C GLY A 251 -17.33 -1.44 9.47
N TRP A 252 -17.68 -2.71 9.34
CA TRP A 252 -18.80 -3.33 10.06
C TRP A 252 -18.35 -4.57 10.84
N VAL A 253 -17.46 -4.40 11.81
CA VAL A 253 -16.91 -5.48 12.63
C VAL A 253 -17.36 -5.36 14.09
N THR A 254 -17.63 -6.49 14.73
CA THR A 254 -18.06 -6.54 16.13
C THR A 254 -16.87 -6.65 17.09
N SER A 255 -17.08 -6.35 18.38
CA SER A 255 -16.00 -6.37 19.37
C SER A 255 -15.37 -7.75 19.58
N TRP A 256 -16.15 -8.83 19.48
CA TRP A 256 -15.64 -10.19 19.58
C TRP A 256 -14.92 -10.64 18.30
N GLU A 257 -15.31 -10.15 17.12
CA GLU A 257 -14.54 -10.37 15.89
C GLU A 257 -13.16 -9.71 15.96
N ILE A 258 -13.03 -8.54 16.60
CA ILE A 258 -11.72 -7.92 16.87
C ILE A 258 -10.87 -8.82 17.78
N GLU A 259 -11.48 -9.45 18.77
CA GLU A 259 -10.81 -10.43 19.64
C GLU A 259 -10.34 -11.65 18.85
N LEU A 260 -11.15 -12.19 17.94
CA LEU A 260 -10.74 -13.27 17.04
C LEU A 260 -9.57 -12.86 16.15
N ILE A 261 -9.59 -11.66 15.56
CA ILE A 261 -8.48 -11.11 14.76
C ILE A 261 -7.19 -11.09 15.58
N ARG A 262 -7.25 -10.60 16.82
CA ARG A 262 -6.12 -10.58 17.75
C ARG A 262 -5.61 -11.99 18.07
N GLU A 263 -6.50 -12.90 18.45
CA GLU A 263 -6.16 -14.28 18.84
C GLU A 263 -5.52 -15.06 17.70
N ARG A 264 -6.03 -14.88 16.47
CA ARG A 264 -5.46 -15.48 15.26
C ARG A 264 -4.26 -14.73 14.70
N LYS A 265 -3.94 -13.55 15.27
CA LYS A 265 -2.87 -12.64 14.81
C LYS A 265 -3.07 -12.17 13.37
N ALA A 266 -4.31 -12.14 12.89
CA ALA A 266 -4.63 -11.58 11.59
C ALA A 266 -4.32 -10.08 11.57
N LYS A 267 -4.01 -9.56 10.38
CA LYS A 267 -3.68 -8.16 10.16
C LYS A 267 -4.84 -7.47 9.47
N VAL A 268 -4.92 -6.15 9.62
CA VAL A 268 -6.00 -5.36 9.05
C VAL A 268 -5.47 -4.16 8.27
N VAL A 269 -6.21 -3.75 7.24
CA VAL A 269 -5.93 -2.56 6.42
C VAL A 269 -7.12 -1.62 6.45
N HIS A 270 -6.88 -0.38 6.85
CA HIS A 270 -7.87 0.68 6.84
C HIS A 270 -7.75 1.52 5.56
N CYS A 271 -8.87 1.68 4.83
CA CYS A 271 -8.96 2.45 3.57
C CYS A 271 -9.95 3.62 3.71
N PRO A 272 -9.69 4.60 4.58
CA PRO A 272 -10.69 5.56 5.03
C PRO A 272 -11.32 6.37 3.91
N THR A 273 -10.52 6.82 2.92
CA THR A 273 -11.04 7.63 1.82
C THR A 273 -12.02 6.83 0.96
N SER A 274 -11.69 5.58 0.62
CA SER A 274 -12.59 4.70 -0.14
C SER A 274 -13.89 4.42 0.61
N ASN A 275 -13.79 4.05 1.89
CA ASN A 275 -14.96 3.79 2.72
C ASN A 275 -15.92 5.00 2.76
N MET A 276 -15.37 6.22 2.87
CA MET A 276 -16.18 7.44 2.81
C MET A 276 -16.73 7.73 1.41
N LYS A 277 -15.91 7.60 0.35
CA LYS A 277 -16.28 7.95 -1.03
C LYS A 277 -17.39 7.05 -1.56
N LEU A 278 -17.35 5.76 -1.24
CA LEU A 278 -18.39 4.79 -1.63
C LEU A 278 -19.57 4.72 -0.64
N ALA A 279 -19.57 5.59 0.38
CA ALA A 279 -20.58 5.65 1.42
C ALA A 279 -20.87 4.27 2.08
N THR A 280 -19.84 3.44 2.25
CA THR A 280 -19.99 2.10 2.85
C THR A 280 -20.38 2.16 4.33
N ALA A 281 -20.28 3.36 4.91
CA ALA A 281 -20.63 3.69 6.28
C ALA A 281 -19.87 2.77 7.25
N GLY A 282 -20.49 2.44 8.38
CA GLY A 282 -19.81 1.70 9.43
C GLY A 282 -18.75 2.54 10.13
N PHE A 283 -18.04 1.90 11.04
CA PHE A 283 -17.03 2.50 11.87
C PHE A 283 -15.85 1.55 12.00
N PHE A 284 -14.75 1.85 11.30
CA PHE A 284 -13.50 1.11 11.48
C PHE A 284 -12.97 1.36 12.89
N PRO A 285 -12.94 0.35 13.79
CA PRO A 285 -12.69 0.54 15.21
C PRO A 285 -11.19 0.58 15.51
N LEU A 286 -10.50 1.59 14.94
CA LEU A 286 -9.04 1.71 15.01
C LEU A 286 -8.53 1.73 16.44
N LYS A 287 -9.20 2.47 17.34
CA LYS A 287 -8.75 2.63 18.72
C LYS A 287 -8.77 1.29 19.46
N GLU A 288 -9.85 0.53 19.31
CA GLU A 288 -10.00 -0.78 19.91
C GLU A 288 -8.97 -1.76 19.35
N MET A 289 -8.75 -1.75 18.04
CA MET A 289 -7.73 -2.60 17.39
C MET A 289 -6.31 -2.29 17.90
N LEU A 290 -5.92 -1.01 17.94
CA LEU A 290 -4.62 -0.59 18.45
C LEU A 290 -4.46 -0.93 19.95
N ALA A 291 -5.49 -0.69 20.77
CA ALA A 291 -5.46 -1.02 22.19
C ALA A 291 -5.32 -2.53 22.45
N GLN A 292 -5.81 -3.37 21.54
CA GLN A 292 -5.67 -4.82 21.60
C GLN A 292 -4.39 -5.35 20.95
N GLY A 293 -3.55 -4.47 20.37
CA GLY A 293 -2.31 -4.86 19.70
C GLY A 293 -2.51 -5.53 18.34
N VAL A 294 -3.67 -5.33 17.69
CA VAL A 294 -3.90 -5.77 16.31
C VAL A 294 -3.00 -4.95 15.37
N ALA A 295 -2.35 -5.62 14.42
CA ALA A 295 -1.51 -4.97 13.43
C ALA A 295 -2.39 -4.27 12.38
N VAL A 296 -2.31 -2.93 12.31
CA VAL A 296 -3.12 -2.10 11.41
C VAL A 296 -2.22 -1.37 10.41
N GLY A 297 -2.52 -1.55 9.11
CA GLY A 297 -1.92 -0.80 8.00
C GLY A 297 -2.90 0.20 7.38
N LEU A 298 -2.39 1.08 6.53
CA LEU A 298 -3.20 1.96 5.68
C LEU A 298 -3.14 1.50 4.23
N GLY A 299 -4.25 1.64 3.52
CA GLY A 299 -4.33 1.40 2.08
C GLY A 299 -5.15 2.48 1.38
N THR A 300 -4.83 2.78 0.13
CA THR A 300 -5.58 3.77 -0.67
C THR A 300 -6.85 3.21 -1.28
N ASP A 301 -6.93 1.87 -1.41
CA ASP A 301 -7.81 1.20 -2.37
C ASP A 301 -7.48 1.66 -3.81
N GLY A 302 -8.34 1.38 -4.79
CA GLY A 302 -8.19 1.81 -6.18
C GLY A 302 -8.44 3.32 -6.38
N PRO A 303 -7.75 3.96 -7.33
CA PRO A 303 -7.97 5.38 -7.67
C PRO A 303 -9.32 5.66 -8.36
N ALA A 304 -10.18 4.66 -8.54
CA ALA A 304 -11.58 4.86 -8.94
C ALA A 304 -12.53 5.05 -7.74
N SER A 305 -12.10 4.68 -6.53
CA SER A 305 -12.82 4.86 -5.25
C SER A 305 -12.08 5.79 -4.27
N ASN A 306 -10.98 6.43 -4.68
CA ASN A 306 -10.21 7.35 -3.81
C ASN A 306 -10.35 8.86 -4.13
N ASN A 307 -9.77 9.48 -5.17
CA ASN A 307 -9.24 8.97 -6.45
C ASN A 307 -7.72 9.28 -6.63
N SER A 308 -6.93 9.23 -5.55
CA SER A 308 -5.47 9.38 -5.56
C SER A 308 -4.75 8.21 -4.91
N LEU A 309 -3.45 8.03 -5.20
CA LEU A 309 -2.58 7.03 -4.56
C LEU A 309 -1.62 7.68 -3.55
N ASP A 310 -1.97 8.85 -3.01
CA ASP A 310 -1.13 9.64 -2.11
C ASP A 310 -1.36 9.24 -0.64
N MET A 311 -0.43 8.46 -0.09
CA MET A 311 -0.47 7.97 1.29
C MET A 311 -0.41 9.10 2.34
N PHE A 312 0.11 10.30 2.02
CA PHE A 312 0.03 11.44 2.95
C PHE A 312 -1.41 11.90 3.17
N ARG A 313 -2.22 11.86 2.11
CA ARG A 313 -3.64 12.17 2.20
C ARG A 313 -4.38 11.11 3.00
N GLU A 314 -4.08 9.83 2.77
CA GLU A 314 -4.67 8.74 3.56
C GLU A 314 -4.36 8.85 5.06
N MET A 315 -3.12 9.19 5.43
CA MET A 315 -2.77 9.43 6.83
C MET A 315 -3.62 10.55 7.45
N LYS A 316 -3.74 11.68 6.75
CA LYS A 316 -4.56 12.81 7.23
C LYS A 316 -6.02 12.42 7.39
N THR A 317 -6.58 11.78 6.37
CA THR A 317 -7.98 11.35 6.34
C THR A 317 -8.27 10.35 7.46
N CYS A 318 -7.41 9.34 7.65
CA CYS A 318 -7.47 8.38 8.74
C CYS A 318 -7.64 9.10 10.09
N VAL A 319 -6.73 10.01 10.42
CA VAL A 319 -6.74 10.67 11.73
C VAL A 319 -7.99 11.54 11.91
N LEU A 320 -8.34 12.36 10.93
CA LEU A 320 -9.49 13.26 11.05
C LEU A 320 -10.82 12.50 11.17
N LEU A 321 -11.00 11.45 10.37
CA LEU A 321 -12.19 10.60 10.41
C LEU A 321 -12.34 9.91 11.77
N GLN A 322 -11.26 9.29 12.25
CA GLN A 322 -11.28 8.58 13.53
C GLN A 322 -11.58 9.54 14.69
N ARG A 323 -10.95 10.71 14.71
CA ARG A 323 -11.22 11.74 15.73
C ARG A 323 -12.67 12.22 15.72
N ASN A 324 -13.22 12.46 14.53
CA ASN A 324 -14.61 12.87 14.37
C ASN A 324 -15.56 11.79 14.91
N ASN A 325 -15.30 10.53 14.58
CA ASN A 325 -16.18 9.43 14.96
C ASN A 325 -16.11 9.08 16.46
N TYR A 326 -14.93 9.16 17.10
CA TYR A 326 -14.80 8.93 18.54
C TYR A 326 -15.09 10.16 19.41
N TRP A 327 -15.18 11.35 18.81
CA TRP A 327 -15.27 12.63 19.54
C TRP A 327 -14.09 12.81 20.50
N ARG A 328 -12.91 12.33 20.08
CA ARG A 328 -11.67 12.26 20.88
C ARG A 328 -10.45 12.47 19.98
N THR A 329 -9.31 12.83 20.58
CA THR A 329 -8.07 13.14 19.85
C THR A 329 -6.96 12.11 20.03
N ASP A 330 -7.24 10.97 20.66
CA ASP A 330 -6.23 9.97 21.05
C ASP A 330 -5.49 9.38 19.83
N VAL A 331 -6.20 9.10 18.73
CA VAL A 331 -5.57 8.74 17.46
C VAL A 331 -4.89 9.98 16.89
N GLY A 332 -3.58 9.91 16.72
CA GLY A 332 -2.73 11.02 16.34
C GLY A 332 -1.92 10.79 15.07
N ALA A 333 -1.13 11.81 14.72
CA ALA A 333 -0.23 11.76 13.58
C ALA A 333 0.78 10.61 13.65
N TYR A 334 1.29 10.31 14.85
CA TYR A 334 2.27 9.23 15.00
C TYR A 334 1.67 7.85 14.72
N ASP A 335 0.41 7.60 15.11
CA ASP A 335 -0.30 6.35 14.80
C ASP A 335 -0.44 6.15 13.29
N ALA A 336 -0.93 7.18 12.58
CA ALA A 336 -1.07 7.11 11.12
C ALA A 336 0.28 6.94 10.41
N LEU A 337 1.34 7.60 10.90
CA LEU A 337 2.68 7.44 10.33
C LEU A 337 3.23 6.03 10.57
N LEU A 338 3.02 5.44 11.76
CA LEU A 338 3.36 4.05 12.06
C LEU A 338 2.62 3.09 11.11
N MET A 339 1.31 3.28 10.97
CA MET A 339 0.44 2.47 10.10
C MET A 339 0.80 2.58 8.61
N ALA A 340 1.48 3.65 8.20
CA ALA A 340 1.95 3.84 6.82
C ALA A 340 3.43 3.46 6.61
N THR A 341 4.18 3.11 7.66
CA THR A 341 5.63 2.81 7.59
C THR A 341 5.99 1.53 8.34
N ALA A 342 6.39 1.62 9.61
CA ALA A 342 6.91 0.51 10.41
C ALA A 342 5.89 -0.63 10.58
N GLU A 343 4.64 -0.31 10.94
CA GLU A 343 3.61 -1.34 11.17
C GLU A 343 3.19 -1.98 9.84
N ALA A 344 3.00 -1.19 8.77
CA ALA A 344 2.75 -1.71 7.44
C ALA A 344 3.88 -2.63 6.92
N SER A 345 5.14 -2.25 7.15
CA SER A 345 6.30 -3.08 6.78
C SER A 345 6.32 -4.41 7.54
N LYS A 346 5.97 -4.38 8.83
CA LYS A 346 5.82 -5.56 9.68
C LYS A 346 4.67 -6.45 9.22
N ILE A 347 3.52 -5.89 8.84
CA ILE A 347 2.38 -6.62 8.25
C ILE A 347 2.83 -7.43 7.03
N LEU A 348 3.63 -6.81 6.16
CA LEU A 348 4.15 -7.43 4.94
C LEU A 348 5.37 -8.34 5.18
N GLY A 349 5.95 -8.36 6.39
CA GLY A 349 7.14 -9.15 6.69
C GLY A 349 8.42 -8.63 6.02
N ILE A 350 8.47 -7.33 5.70
CA ILE A 350 9.63 -6.69 5.08
C ILE A 350 10.42 -5.95 6.15
N ARG A 351 11.74 -6.14 6.18
CA ARG A 351 12.65 -5.43 7.09
C ARG A 351 12.93 -3.99 6.62
N THR A 352 11.87 -3.23 6.39
CA THR A 352 11.85 -1.81 6.04
C THR A 352 10.97 -1.05 7.03
N GLY A 353 10.57 0.19 6.73
CA GLY A 353 9.66 0.97 7.58
C GLY A 353 10.31 1.59 8.82
N MET A 354 11.60 1.33 9.05
CA MET A 354 12.42 1.96 10.09
C MET A 354 13.79 2.37 9.51
N ILE A 355 14.30 3.53 9.91
CA ILE A 355 15.65 3.96 9.56
C ILE A 355 16.63 3.49 10.63
N ARG A 356 17.12 2.26 10.47
CA ARG A 356 18.03 1.59 11.40
C ARG A 356 19.05 0.75 10.65
N ARG A 357 20.29 0.68 11.16
CA ARG A 357 21.36 -0.13 10.56
C ARG A 357 20.86 -1.56 10.27
N GLY A 358 21.18 -2.04 9.07
CA GLY A 358 20.76 -3.33 8.54
C GLY A 358 19.34 -3.40 7.98
N HIS A 359 18.48 -2.39 8.14
CA HIS A 359 17.18 -2.38 7.45
C HIS A 359 17.36 -2.11 5.97
N LEU A 360 16.40 -2.55 5.15
CA LEU A 360 16.37 -2.25 3.73
C LEU A 360 16.27 -0.74 3.54
N ALA A 361 17.03 -0.23 2.57
CA ALA A 361 17.10 1.18 2.24
C ALA A 361 15.90 1.60 1.37
N ASP A 362 14.70 1.57 1.95
CA ASP A 362 13.51 2.17 1.36
C ASP A 362 13.19 3.48 2.10
N LEU A 363 13.48 4.61 1.48
CA LEU A 363 13.51 5.92 2.11
C LEU A 363 12.80 6.98 1.26
N VAL A 364 12.26 7.99 1.92
CA VAL A 364 11.64 9.16 1.29
C VAL A 364 12.29 10.42 1.83
N LEU A 365 12.61 11.34 0.92
CA LEU A 365 13.15 12.64 1.26
C LEU A 365 12.08 13.70 1.00
N LEU A 366 11.76 14.49 2.02
CA LEU A 366 10.82 15.60 1.94
C LEU A 366 11.56 16.94 1.93
N ASN A 367 11.09 17.88 1.12
CA ASN A 367 11.61 19.25 1.13
C ASN A 367 11.24 19.96 2.44
N SER A 368 12.22 20.16 3.34
CA SER A 368 12.01 20.87 4.61
C SER A 368 11.75 22.37 4.44
N LYS A 369 12.04 22.92 3.24
CA LYS A 369 11.76 24.30 2.85
C LYS A 369 10.43 24.48 2.11
N SER A 370 9.62 23.43 2.00
CA SER A 370 8.27 23.53 1.43
C SER A 370 7.40 24.49 2.26
N LEU A 371 6.67 25.39 1.61
CA LEU A 371 5.68 26.27 2.25
C LEU A 371 4.65 25.47 3.06
N ARG A 372 4.38 24.22 2.66
CA ARG A 372 3.45 23.31 3.35
C ARG A 372 4.02 22.71 4.64
N MET A 373 5.32 22.89 4.91
CA MET A 373 6.00 22.35 6.10
C MET A 373 6.47 23.44 7.06
N MET A 374 6.46 24.71 6.64
CA MET A 374 6.93 25.83 7.47
C MET A 374 5.81 26.42 8.35
N PRO A 375 6.11 26.81 9.61
CA PRO A 375 7.38 26.68 10.30
C PRO A 375 7.68 25.23 10.71
N LEU A 376 8.91 24.77 10.45
CA LEU A 376 9.34 23.40 10.72
C LEU A 376 10.35 23.35 11.87
N ARG A 377 10.02 22.58 12.90
CA ARG A 377 10.85 22.27 14.06
C ARG A 377 10.80 20.77 14.32
N LYS A 378 11.69 20.28 15.18
CA LYS A 378 11.71 18.87 15.59
C LYS A 378 10.38 18.43 16.24
N ASP A 379 9.83 19.26 17.12
CA ASP A 379 8.62 18.97 17.92
C ASP A 379 7.33 18.90 17.10
N ASN A 380 7.25 19.61 15.96
CA ASN A 380 6.08 19.61 15.10
C ASN A 380 6.27 18.81 13.80
N LEU A 381 7.40 18.14 13.62
CA LEU A 381 7.77 17.47 12.37
C LEU A 381 6.73 16.42 11.96
N VAL A 382 6.44 15.45 12.83
CA VAL A 382 5.45 14.38 12.57
C VAL A 382 4.06 14.95 12.35
N SER A 383 3.67 15.97 13.13
CA SER A 383 2.41 16.68 12.95
C SER A 383 2.31 17.31 11.55
N ASN A 384 3.36 18.02 11.09
CA ASN A 384 3.39 18.64 9.78
C ASN A 384 3.39 17.60 8.65
N MET A 385 4.08 16.47 8.84
CA MET A 385 4.08 15.35 7.88
C MET A 385 2.68 14.78 7.67
N VAL A 386 1.86 14.64 8.72
CA VAL A 386 0.52 14.04 8.58
C VAL A 386 -0.55 15.07 8.26
N TYR A 387 -0.59 16.22 8.94
CA TYR A 387 -1.71 17.15 8.80
C TYR A 387 -1.55 18.17 7.67
N SER A 388 -0.32 18.40 7.19
CA SER A 388 -0.01 19.49 6.26
C SER A 388 0.69 19.04 4.97
N ALA A 389 1.63 18.10 5.05
CA ALA A 389 2.32 17.61 3.86
C ALA A 389 1.38 16.86 2.92
N THR A 390 1.77 16.83 1.64
CA THR A 390 1.21 15.94 0.64
C THR A 390 2.35 15.22 -0.07
N GLY A 391 2.05 14.25 -0.94
CA GLY A 391 3.06 13.66 -1.81
C GLY A 391 3.85 14.70 -2.63
N GLY A 392 3.26 15.88 -2.89
CA GLY A 392 3.93 17.03 -3.49
C GLY A 392 5.06 17.65 -2.65
N ASN A 393 5.37 17.13 -1.46
CA ASN A 393 6.56 17.48 -0.68
C ASN A 393 7.76 16.56 -0.94
N VAL A 394 7.54 15.40 -1.58
CA VAL A 394 8.58 14.40 -1.87
C VAL A 394 9.52 14.92 -2.96
N VAL A 395 10.82 14.91 -2.66
CA VAL A 395 11.88 15.28 -3.62
C VAL A 395 12.64 14.07 -4.13
N MET A 396 12.67 12.98 -3.37
CA MET A 396 13.35 11.76 -3.75
C MET A 396 12.72 10.56 -3.05
N THR A 397 12.61 9.45 -3.78
CA THR A 397 12.17 8.16 -3.24
C THR A 397 13.22 7.12 -3.60
N ILE A 398 13.63 6.35 -2.59
CA ILE A 398 14.65 5.33 -2.68
C ILE A 398 13.99 4.00 -2.33
N VAL A 399 14.22 2.98 -3.14
CA VAL A 399 13.75 1.60 -2.90
C VAL A 399 14.94 0.67 -3.06
N ASN A 400 15.17 -0.18 -2.06
CA ASN A 400 16.25 -1.17 -2.09
C ASN A 400 17.61 -0.53 -2.39
N GLY A 401 17.85 0.68 -1.85
CA GLY A 401 19.07 1.48 -2.06
C GLY A 401 19.17 2.18 -3.41
N ARG A 402 18.18 2.06 -4.30
CA ARG A 402 18.15 2.72 -5.61
C ARG A 402 17.22 3.91 -5.59
N ILE A 403 17.67 5.05 -6.11
CA ILE A 403 16.82 6.22 -6.34
C ILE A 403 15.84 5.88 -7.48
N VAL A 404 14.57 5.70 -7.15
CA VAL A 404 13.50 5.38 -8.13
C VAL A 404 12.73 6.62 -8.56
N TYR A 405 12.75 7.67 -7.74
CA TYR A 405 12.21 8.98 -8.08
C TYR A 405 13.18 10.07 -7.63
N ASP A 406 13.42 11.03 -8.51
CA ASP A 406 14.11 12.29 -8.22
C ASP A 406 13.31 13.42 -8.88
N ARG A 407 12.91 14.41 -8.08
CA ARG A 407 12.16 15.58 -8.55
C ARG A 407 12.90 16.36 -9.64
N SER A 408 14.23 16.30 -9.70
CA SER A 408 15.00 16.93 -10.79
C SER A 408 14.65 16.37 -12.17
N ARG A 409 14.10 15.14 -12.23
CA ARG A 409 13.65 14.45 -13.44
C ARG A 409 12.13 14.49 -13.61
N HIS A 410 11.43 15.37 -12.89
CA HIS A 410 9.96 15.41 -12.91
C HIS A 410 9.38 15.64 -14.31
N GLU A 411 10.01 16.47 -15.14
CA GLU A 411 9.56 16.75 -16.51
C GLU A 411 9.61 15.49 -17.40
N GLU A 412 10.70 14.72 -17.34
CA GLU A 412 10.84 13.45 -18.08
C GLU A 412 9.75 12.43 -17.67
N LEU A 413 9.50 12.31 -16.37
CA LEU A 413 8.46 11.42 -15.84
C LEU A 413 7.06 11.89 -16.23
N LEU A 414 6.84 13.20 -16.31
CA LEU A 414 5.57 13.79 -16.74
C LEU A 414 5.30 13.52 -18.22
N GLU A 415 6.30 13.65 -19.09
CA GLU A 415 6.17 13.30 -20.51
C GLU A 415 5.82 11.83 -20.71
N GLU A 416 6.44 10.93 -19.94
CA GLU A 416 6.09 9.51 -19.95
C GLU A 416 4.64 9.28 -19.48
N ALA A 417 4.23 9.91 -18.38
CA ALA A 417 2.87 9.82 -17.87
C ALA A 417 1.83 10.32 -18.88
N ILE A 418 2.12 11.42 -19.60
CA ILE A 418 1.24 11.96 -20.65
C ILE A 418 1.07 10.94 -21.78
N ARG A 419 2.17 10.37 -22.30
CA ARG A 419 2.09 9.35 -23.38
C ARG A 419 1.31 8.11 -22.95
N ILE A 420 1.48 7.66 -21.71
CA ILE A 420 0.71 6.54 -21.16
C ILE A 420 -0.77 6.92 -21.07
N SER A 421 -1.08 8.10 -20.52
CA SER A 421 -2.44 8.61 -20.36
C SER A 421 -3.20 8.69 -21.69
N GLU A 422 -2.57 9.19 -22.76
CA GLU A 422 -3.17 9.22 -24.10
C GLU A 422 -3.59 7.83 -24.59
N ARG A 423 -2.76 6.81 -24.36
CA ARG A 423 -3.08 5.43 -24.74
C ARG A 423 -4.23 4.85 -23.92
N LEU A 424 -4.27 5.13 -22.61
CA LEU A 424 -5.36 4.68 -21.73
C LEU A 424 -6.68 5.38 -22.08
N ASN A 425 -6.66 6.68 -22.35
CA ASN A 425 -7.84 7.44 -22.79
C ASN A 425 -8.40 6.88 -24.11
N ASN A 426 -7.52 6.53 -25.06
CA ASN A 426 -7.94 5.89 -26.30
C ASN A 426 -8.58 4.50 -26.08
N PHE A 427 -8.13 3.74 -25.08
CA PHE A 427 -8.75 2.46 -24.71
C PHE A 427 -10.15 2.65 -24.12
N ILE A 428 -10.32 3.64 -23.24
CA ILE A 428 -11.64 3.99 -22.68
C ILE A 428 -12.59 4.44 -23.78
N ALA A 429 -12.16 5.36 -24.65
CA ALA A 429 -12.99 5.92 -25.71
C ALA A 429 -13.51 4.87 -26.72
N LYS A 430 -12.72 3.82 -27.02
CA LYS A 430 -13.12 2.73 -27.93
C LYS A 430 -14.18 1.79 -27.33
N GLY A 431 -14.47 1.91 -26.04
CA GLY A 431 -15.46 1.10 -25.34
C GLY A 431 -16.84 1.71 -25.22
N HIS A 432 -17.00 2.97 -25.63
CA HIS A 432 -18.25 3.73 -25.57
C HIS A 432 -19.01 3.67 -26.89
#